data_AF-A0A815GIH1-F1
#
_entry.id   AF-A0A815GIH1-F1
#
_cell.length_a   1.000
_cell.length_b   1.000
_cell.length_c   1.000
_cell.angle_alpha   90.00
_cell.angle_beta   90.00
_cell.angle_gamma   90.00
#
_symmetry.space_group_name_H-M   'P 1'
#
loop_
_entity.id
_entity.type
_entity.pdbx_description
1 polymer ?
#
loop_
_entity_poly.entity_id
_entity_poly.type
_entity_poly.pdbx_seq_one_letter_code
_entity_poly.pdbx_strand_id
1 'polypeptide(L)'
;MCRTADYSPSNARRCRLFRSLSSMGIIVPTNATPSDTVANGILESSSYVGYQHSCDPALSFFAVYDRYLVCNTTIGTLQCPATTFWDGSICMNKGYNGFNCNSPIMCRSDLNLSCSIPNGECRVSVCNSIFLNETTYSTGGSPQSVAVVDVNSDNKPDIVVANGGSNNVGILLNAGNGTFLSQIIYSTGSNPQSIAIVDVNSDNKSDIIVANYGSNNVGILLNTGSGTFLNQTTYSTGGGPQSVVVVDVNNDNKPDIVIANGGSDNVGILLNKGNGTFLNQTTYSTGSNPRSVAVVDVNNDNKPDIVVANWGSNDASVLLNTGIGTFLNQIIYTTGGAPQSVAVVDVNNDNKPDIVVANYGWATVGVLLNAGNGTFLSQTIYSTGDHPASVVVVDVNKDNKPDIVVANWNSISVGVLLNAGNGTFLSQIAYSTGSYPTSVAVVDVNSDKQPDIVVANGGANNVSVFLHC
;
A
#
# COMPACT_ATOMS: atom_id res chain seq x y z
N MET A 1 -43.47 6.95 36.75
CA MET A 1 -43.75 6.07 37.91
C MET A 1 -45.24 6.10 38.21
N CYS A 2 -45.76 4.92 38.56
CA CYS A 2 -47.15 4.45 38.48
C CYS A 2 -48.19 5.26 39.27
N ARG A 3 -49.49 5.02 38.98
CA ARG A 3 -50.30 4.10 39.79
C ARG A 3 -51.65 3.76 39.18
N THR A 4 -51.97 2.47 39.33
CA THR A 4 -53.23 1.77 39.14
C THR A 4 -54.39 2.39 39.95
N ALA A 5 -55.59 2.41 39.38
CA ALA A 5 -56.79 1.75 39.94
C ALA A 5 -58.01 2.12 39.10
N ASP A 6 -58.90 1.14 38.98
CA ASP A 6 -60.12 1.07 38.21
C ASP A 6 -61.01 2.31 38.27
N TYR A 7 -61.69 2.64 37.16
CA TYR A 7 -63.16 2.73 37.10
C TYR A 7 -63.65 2.85 35.64
N SER A 8 -64.62 1.98 35.32
CA SER A 8 -65.48 1.87 34.13
C SER A 8 -66.31 3.15 33.82
N PRO A 9 -67.16 3.17 32.77
CA PRO A 9 -66.89 3.15 31.33
C PRO A 9 -67.31 4.50 30.72
N SER A 10 -66.79 4.84 29.54
CA SER A 10 -67.07 6.08 28.78
C SER A 10 -66.37 7.35 29.28
N ASN A 11 -65.86 8.11 28.30
CA ASN A 11 -65.22 9.43 28.38
C ASN A 11 -63.70 9.45 28.49
N ALA A 12 -63.08 9.67 27.33
CA ALA A 12 -61.68 10.05 27.16
C ALA A 12 -61.34 11.29 28.00
N ARG A 13 -60.42 11.15 28.97
CA ARG A 13 -59.75 12.30 29.57
C ARG A 13 -58.46 12.59 28.80
N ARG A 14 -58.52 13.70 28.06
CA ARG A 14 -57.39 14.37 27.42
C ARG A 14 -56.40 14.83 28.49
N CYS A 15 -55.13 14.44 28.38
CA CYS A 15 -54.02 15.18 28.99
C CYS A 15 -53.31 16.00 27.89
N ARG A 16 -53.34 17.34 28.04
CA ARG A 16 -52.48 18.27 27.29
C ARG A 16 -51.03 18.12 27.78
N LEU A 17 -50.07 18.15 26.86
CA LEU A 17 -48.66 18.35 27.20
C LEU A 17 -48.10 19.56 26.42
N PHE A 18 -47.68 20.56 27.19
CA PHE A 18 -46.90 21.72 26.74
C PHE A 18 -45.41 21.41 26.92
N ARG A 19 -44.62 21.85 25.93
CA ARG A 19 -43.19 22.23 25.93
C ARG A 19 -42.27 21.58 26.98
N SER A 20 -41.54 20.56 26.54
CA SER A 20 -40.13 20.30 26.91
C SER A 20 -39.66 18.98 26.27
N LEU A 21 -39.45 18.97 24.95
CA LEU A 21 -38.76 17.87 24.25
C LEU A 21 -37.89 18.44 23.13
N SER A 22 -36.90 19.25 23.51
CA SER A 22 -35.77 19.61 22.65
C SER A 22 -34.52 18.76 22.96
N SER A 23 -34.66 17.67 23.73
CA SER A 23 -33.58 16.71 24.04
C SER A 23 -33.84 15.29 23.52
N MET A 24 -34.93 15.08 22.78
CA MET A 24 -35.17 13.87 21.99
C MET A 24 -35.69 14.37 20.63
N GLY A 25 -34.86 14.29 19.60
CA GLY A 25 -35.13 14.88 18.29
C GLY A 25 -36.37 14.33 17.59
N ILE A 26 -37.54 14.82 17.97
CA ILE A 26 -38.82 14.51 17.34
C ILE A 26 -39.27 15.74 16.54
N ILE A 27 -39.38 15.57 15.22
CA ILE A 27 -39.93 16.57 14.30
C ILE A 27 -41.40 16.22 14.05
N VAL A 28 -42.32 17.18 14.24
CA VAL A 28 -43.75 17.02 13.92
C VAL A 28 -44.06 17.73 12.60
N PRO A 29 -44.69 17.05 11.61
CA PRO A 29 -45.06 17.69 10.34
C PRO A 29 -46.22 18.69 10.50
N THR A 30 -46.26 19.73 9.66
CA THR A 30 -47.21 20.86 9.76
C THR A 30 -48.66 20.56 9.36
N ASN A 31 -48.98 19.33 8.93
CA ASN A 31 -50.31 18.99 8.38
C ASN A 31 -51.05 17.86 9.15
N ALA A 32 -50.77 17.68 10.44
CA ALA A 32 -51.45 16.68 11.26
C ALA A 32 -52.91 17.08 11.58
N THR A 33 -53.84 16.12 11.56
CA THR A 33 -55.27 16.37 11.87
C THR A 33 -55.74 15.55 13.08
N PRO A 34 -56.86 15.92 13.75
CA PRO A 34 -57.19 15.42 15.08
C PRO A 34 -57.52 13.91 15.21
N SER A 35 -57.50 13.14 14.12
CA SER A 35 -57.77 11.69 14.11
C SER A 35 -56.50 10.81 14.17
N ASP A 36 -55.32 11.41 14.15
CA ASP A 36 -54.07 10.67 14.16
C ASP A 36 -53.76 10.15 15.58
N THR A 37 -53.56 8.84 15.73
CA THR A 37 -53.26 8.22 17.03
C THR A 37 -51.76 7.91 17.13
N VAL A 38 -51.12 8.33 18.24
CA VAL A 38 -49.69 8.09 18.47
C VAL A 38 -49.52 6.79 19.27
N ALA A 39 -48.80 5.82 18.71
CA ALA A 39 -48.24 4.71 19.44
C ALA A 39 -46.71 4.74 19.29
N ASN A 40 -45.98 4.81 20.41
CA ASN A 40 -44.51 4.80 20.46
C ASN A 40 -43.78 5.76 19.50
N GLY A 41 -44.32 6.96 19.28
CA GLY A 41 -43.61 8.05 18.59
C GLY A 41 -43.64 7.99 17.06
N ILE A 42 -44.48 7.16 16.43
CA ILE A 42 -44.63 7.11 14.96
C ILE A 42 -46.12 7.30 14.59
N LEU A 43 -46.38 8.12 13.57
CA LEU A 43 -47.69 8.30 12.92
C LEU A 43 -47.88 7.22 11.86
N GLU A 44 -48.87 6.34 12.00
CA GLU A 44 -49.26 5.41 10.94
C GLU A 44 -50.28 6.08 9.99
N SER A 45 -49.90 6.28 8.72
CA SER A 45 -50.85 6.68 7.68
C SER A 45 -51.62 5.47 7.18
N SER A 46 -52.96 5.50 7.32
CA SER A 46 -53.87 4.49 6.78
C SER A 46 -53.96 4.57 5.26
N SER A 47 -53.06 3.89 4.56
CA SER A 47 -53.26 3.56 3.14
C SER A 47 -52.30 2.45 2.72
N TYR A 48 -52.56 1.23 3.16
CA TYR A 48 -52.19 0.04 2.39
C TYR A 48 -53.32 -0.99 2.46
N VAL A 49 -53.88 -1.25 1.29
CA VAL A 49 -54.88 -2.29 1.02
C VAL A 49 -54.20 -3.65 1.22
N GLY A 50 -54.89 -4.55 1.92
CA GLY A 50 -54.27 -5.66 2.63
C GLY A 50 -53.85 -6.87 1.80
N TYR A 51 -53.15 -7.76 2.50
CA TYR A 51 -53.22 -9.21 2.37
C TYR A 51 -53.03 -9.81 3.76
N GLN A 52 -54.00 -10.59 4.23
CA GLN A 52 -53.79 -11.54 5.33
C GLN A 52 -52.98 -12.73 4.80
N HIS A 53 -51.99 -13.21 5.54
CA HIS A 53 -51.88 -14.63 5.86
C HIS A 53 -50.95 -14.89 7.06
N SER A 54 -51.31 -15.96 7.76
CA SER A 54 -50.90 -16.48 9.06
C SER A 54 -49.44 -16.95 9.18
N CYS A 55 -48.79 -16.62 10.29
CA CYS A 55 -47.67 -17.39 10.87
C CYS A 55 -47.89 -17.52 12.39
N ASP A 56 -47.68 -18.72 12.90
CA ASP A 56 -47.93 -19.24 14.26
C ASP A 56 -47.12 -18.52 15.37
N PRO A 57 -47.61 -18.33 16.62
CA PRO A 57 -47.00 -17.49 17.65
C PRO A 57 -45.85 -18.13 18.48
N ALA A 58 -45.42 -19.35 18.19
CA ALA A 58 -44.44 -20.04 19.04
C ALA A 58 -43.02 -20.00 18.45
N LEU A 59 -42.26 -18.94 18.75
CA LEU A 59 -40.79 -18.89 18.95
C LEU A 59 -40.33 -17.42 18.93
N SER A 60 -40.12 -16.87 20.12
CA SER A 60 -39.56 -15.53 20.35
C SER A 60 -38.02 -15.57 20.31
N PHE A 61 -37.35 -14.48 19.88
CA PHE A 61 -36.35 -13.67 20.63
C PHE A 61 -35.55 -12.71 19.70
N PHE A 62 -35.09 -11.60 20.29
CA PHE A 62 -34.70 -10.29 19.72
C PHE A 62 -33.45 -10.19 18.82
N ALA A 63 -33.46 -9.23 17.88
CA ALA A 63 -32.46 -8.16 17.76
C ALA A 63 -33.02 -6.96 16.93
N VAL A 64 -32.99 -5.75 17.50
CA VAL A 64 -33.33 -4.49 16.81
C VAL A 64 -32.06 -3.64 16.78
N TYR A 65 -31.44 -3.58 15.62
CA TYR A 65 -30.62 -2.49 15.09
C TYR A 65 -30.55 -2.79 13.60
N ASP A 66 -31.09 -1.90 12.76
CA ASP A 66 -31.13 -1.98 11.28
C ASP A 66 -30.60 -3.30 10.72
N ARG A 67 -31.47 -4.34 10.59
CA ARG A 67 -31.31 -5.58 9.77
C ARG A 67 -32.26 -6.77 10.17
N TYR A 68 -32.98 -7.32 9.15
CA TYR A 68 -33.49 -8.70 8.84
C TYR A 68 -34.33 -9.61 9.80
N LEU A 69 -35.40 -10.26 9.26
CA LEU A 69 -35.48 -11.73 8.94
C LEU A 69 -36.85 -12.19 8.34
N VAL A 70 -36.87 -13.42 7.78
CA VAL A 70 -37.73 -14.00 6.72
C VAL A 70 -38.80 -14.97 7.26
N CYS A 71 -39.90 -15.20 6.51
CA CYS A 71 -40.63 -16.49 6.52
C CYS A 71 -40.88 -16.99 5.07
N ASN A 72 -40.54 -18.26 4.82
CA ASN A 72 -40.48 -18.94 3.52
C ASN A 72 -41.51 -20.08 3.48
N THR A 73 -42.14 -20.34 2.33
CA THR A 73 -42.81 -21.63 2.06
C THR A 73 -42.16 -22.33 0.87
N THR A 74 -41.33 -23.31 1.23
CA THR A 74 -40.96 -24.54 0.50
C THR A 74 -40.09 -24.47 -0.77
N ILE A 75 -38.92 -25.09 -0.62
CA ILE A 75 -37.92 -25.56 -1.61
C ILE A 75 -36.86 -24.52 -2.04
N GLY A 76 -35.75 -24.52 -1.28
CA GLY A 76 -34.38 -24.47 -1.79
C GLY A 76 -34.02 -23.39 -2.81
N THR A 77 -33.77 -22.16 -2.34
CA THR A 77 -32.66 -21.24 -2.72
C THR A 77 -32.92 -19.92 -2.00
N LEU A 78 -31.91 -19.38 -1.29
CA LEU A 78 -32.01 -18.02 -0.75
C LEU A 78 -31.97 -17.05 -1.95
N GLN A 79 -33.07 -16.37 -2.25
CA GLN A 79 -33.08 -15.24 -3.17
C GLN A 79 -33.40 -13.96 -2.41
N CYS A 80 -32.58 -12.94 -2.60
CA CYS A 80 -32.85 -11.62 -2.05
C CYS A 80 -34.10 -10.99 -2.71
N PRO A 81 -34.89 -10.18 -1.97
CA PRO A 81 -35.98 -9.38 -2.51
C PRO A 81 -35.57 -8.65 -3.81
N ALA A 82 -36.50 -8.47 -4.76
CA ALA A 82 -36.21 -7.91 -6.09
C ALA A 82 -35.49 -6.55 -6.07
N THR A 83 -35.62 -5.79 -4.98
CA THR A 83 -34.96 -4.50 -4.71
C THR A 83 -33.64 -4.65 -3.95
N THR A 84 -33.08 -5.85 -3.82
CA THR A 84 -31.84 -6.15 -3.06
C THR A 84 -30.98 -7.22 -3.76
N PHE A 85 -29.71 -7.36 -3.43
CA PHE A 85 -28.84 -8.44 -3.92
C PHE A 85 -28.06 -9.13 -2.77
N TRP A 86 -27.60 -10.37 -2.97
CA TRP A 86 -26.92 -11.18 -1.94
C TRP A 86 -25.41 -10.94 -1.98
N ASP A 87 -24.81 -10.62 -0.83
CA ASP A 87 -23.35 -10.38 -0.71
C ASP A 87 -22.53 -11.61 -0.28
N GLY A 88 -23.19 -12.75 -0.05
CA GLY A 88 -22.58 -13.95 0.54
C GLY A 88 -22.98 -14.19 2.00
N SER A 89 -23.57 -13.20 2.67
CA SER A 89 -23.99 -13.25 4.08
C SER A 89 -25.30 -12.49 4.40
N ILE A 90 -25.61 -11.37 3.71
CA ILE A 90 -26.85 -10.59 3.86
C ILE A 90 -27.38 -9.99 2.53
N CYS A 91 -28.64 -9.52 2.52
CA CYS A 91 -29.30 -8.92 1.34
C CYS A 91 -29.27 -7.38 1.32
N MET A 92 -28.42 -6.75 0.50
CA MET A 92 -28.24 -5.28 0.45
C MET A 92 -29.17 -4.56 -0.54
N ASN A 93 -29.57 -3.31 -0.24
CA ASN A 93 -30.57 -2.52 -1.00
C ASN A 93 -30.05 -1.99 -2.35
N LYS A 94 -30.78 -2.26 -3.45
CA LYS A 94 -30.53 -1.76 -4.82
C LYS A 94 -30.81 -0.26 -5.00
N GLY A 95 -31.34 0.42 -3.97
CA GLY A 95 -31.59 1.87 -3.98
C GLY A 95 -30.37 2.77 -4.18
N TYR A 96 -29.15 2.23 -4.20
CA TYR A 96 -27.93 2.96 -4.57
C TYR A 96 -27.75 3.16 -6.09
N ASN A 97 -28.63 2.59 -6.93
CA ASN A 97 -28.66 2.79 -8.40
C ASN A 97 -29.07 4.21 -8.85
N GLY A 98 -29.15 5.20 -7.95
CA GLY A 98 -29.62 6.56 -8.27
C GLY A 98 -28.56 7.54 -8.79
N PHE A 99 -27.28 7.17 -8.81
CA PHE A 99 -26.23 8.02 -9.37
C PHE A 99 -25.98 7.63 -10.83
N ASN A 100 -26.62 8.35 -11.76
CA ASN A 100 -26.29 8.27 -13.18
C ASN A 100 -24.84 8.72 -13.39
N CYS A 101 -23.97 7.78 -13.73
CA CYS A 101 -22.58 8.07 -14.03
C CYS A 101 -22.42 8.43 -15.50
N ASN A 102 -22.01 9.67 -15.77
CA ASN A 102 -21.65 10.12 -17.11
C ASN A 102 -20.17 9.84 -17.45
N SER A 103 -19.42 9.27 -16.51
CA SER A 103 -17.98 8.96 -16.61
C SER A 103 -17.61 7.85 -15.59
N PRO A 104 -16.58 7.00 -15.85
CA PRO A 104 -16.11 5.97 -14.92
C PRO A 104 -15.69 6.45 -13.53
N ILE A 105 -15.43 7.76 -13.37
CA ILE A 105 -14.80 8.38 -12.20
C ILE A 105 -15.84 8.94 -11.20
N MET A 106 -17.14 8.79 -11.47
CA MET A 106 -18.23 9.37 -10.66
C MET A 106 -18.70 8.47 -9.51
N CYS A 107 -18.28 7.20 -9.45
CA CYS A 107 -18.63 6.32 -8.34
C CYS A 107 -17.68 6.52 -7.15
N ARG A 108 -18.22 6.36 -5.94
CA ARG A 108 -17.48 6.42 -4.68
C ARG A 108 -16.53 5.23 -4.55
N SER A 109 -15.23 5.50 -4.65
CA SER A 109 -14.17 4.50 -4.47
C SER A 109 -14.09 4.01 -3.02
N ASP A 110 -14.43 4.86 -2.04
CA ASP A 110 -14.51 4.56 -0.61
C ASP A 110 -15.54 3.49 -0.23
N LEU A 111 -16.40 3.08 -1.16
CA LEU A 111 -17.44 2.07 -0.96
C LEU A 111 -17.33 0.88 -1.92
N ASN A 112 -16.18 0.72 -2.59
CA ASN A 112 -15.97 -0.30 -3.63
C ASN A 112 -17.06 -0.27 -4.71
N LEU A 113 -17.55 0.91 -5.10
CA LEU A 113 -18.55 1.06 -6.17
C LEU A 113 -17.84 1.30 -7.52
N SER A 114 -18.11 0.48 -8.53
CA SER A 114 -17.60 0.67 -9.90
C SER A 114 -18.72 0.98 -10.89
N CYS A 115 -18.42 1.82 -11.89
CA CYS A 115 -19.39 2.20 -12.92
C CYS A 115 -19.43 1.16 -14.05
N SER A 116 -20.60 0.61 -14.33
CA SER A 116 -20.79 -0.26 -15.50
C SER A 116 -21.21 0.54 -16.75
N ILE A 117 -20.34 0.61 -17.77
CA ILE A 117 -20.70 1.08 -19.12
C ILE A 117 -21.26 -0.13 -19.88
N PRO A 118 -22.45 -0.04 -20.53
CA PRO A 118 -23.06 1.17 -21.09
C PRO A 118 -24.24 1.78 -20.30
N ASN A 119 -24.55 1.30 -19.09
CA ASN A 119 -25.82 1.64 -18.44
C ASN A 119 -25.72 2.73 -17.36
N GLY A 120 -24.53 3.23 -17.02
CA GLY A 120 -24.37 4.38 -16.12
C GLY A 120 -24.72 4.11 -14.65
N GLU A 121 -24.80 2.84 -14.24
CA GLU A 121 -25.08 2.44 -12.86
C GLU A 121 -23.78 2.19 -12.06
N CYS A 122 -23.68 2.75 -10.85
CA CYS A 122 -22.71 2.32 -9.84
C CYS A 122 -23.11 0.96 -9.25
N ARG A 123 -22.21 -0.02 -9.30
CA ARG A 123 -22.41 -1.37 -8.75
C ARG A 123 -21.43 -1.63 -7.62
N VAL A 124 -21.87 -2.35 -6.59
CA VAL A 124 -20.97 -2.88 -5.55
C VAL A 124 -20.01 -3.87 -6.22
N SER A 125 -18.74 -3.51 -6.24
CA SER A 125 -17.63 -4.38 -6.59
C SER A 125 -17.39 -5.27 -5.38
N VAL A 126 -17.99 -6.45 -5.36
CA VAL A 126 -17.63 -7.48 -4.37
C VAL A 126 -16.21 -7.93 -4.73
N CYS A 127 -15.23 -7.55 -3.92
CA CYS A 127 -13.85 -7.95 -4.13
C CYS A 127 -13.68 -9.44 -3.85
N ASN A 128 -13.36 -10.21 -4.89
CA ASN A 128 -12.97 -11.62 -4.77
C ASN A 128 -11.45 -11.80 -4.68
N SER A 129 -10.71 -10.71 -4.44
CA SER A 129 -9.25 -10.59 -4.40
C SER A 129 -8.83 -9.51 -3.40
N ILE A 130 -7.55 -9.50 -2.98
CA ILE A 130 -6.98 -8.48 -2.09
C ILE A 130 -6.96 -7.09 -2.75
N PHE A 131 -6.80 -7.05 -4.07
CA PHE A 131 -6.68 -5.81 -4.84
C PHE A 131 -7.69 -5.73 -5.96
N LEU A 132 -8.09 -4.51 -6.30
CA LEU A 132 -8.77 -4.16 -7.55
C LEU A 132 -7.81 -4.31 -8.75
N ASN A 133 -8.38 -4.26 -9.97
CA ASN A 133 -7.57 -4.23 -11.18
C ASN A 133 -6.73 -2.95 -11.26
N GLU A 134 -5.58 -3.04 -11.93
CA GLU A 134 -4.69 -1.90 -12.09
C GLU A 134 -5.35 -0.70 -12.78
N THR A 135 -4.96 0.49 -12.33
CA THR A 135 -5.04 1.72 -13.12
C THR A 135 -3.64 2.15 -13.51
N THR A 136 -3.44 2.50 -14.78
CA THR A 136 -2.10 2.82 -15.29
C THR A 136 -1.91 4.31 -15.56
N TYR A 137 -0.74 4.83 -15.23
CA TYR A 137 -0.34 6.21 -15.48
C TYR A 137 0.95 6.26 -16.29
N SER A 138 0.94 6.97 -17.42
CA SER A 138 2.14 7.10 -18.26
C SER A 138 3.25 7.84 -17.52
N THR A 139 4.49 7.37 -17.68
CA THR A 139 5.69 8.04 -17.18
C THR A 139 6.74 8.17 -18.28
N GLY A 140 8.01 8.42 -17.94
CA GLY A 140 9.11 8.42 -18.89
C GLY A 140 9.44 7.02 -19.41
N GLY A 141 10.41 6.96 -20.32
CA GLY A 141 10.85 5.74 -20.95
C GLY A 141 11.65 4.84 -20.00
N SER A 142 11.36 3.54 -20.04
CA SER A 142 12.03 2.47 -19.27
C SER A 142 12.19 2.81 -17.78
N PRO A 143 11.08 3.00 -17.03
CA PRO A 143 11.15 3.25 -15.60
C PRO A 143 11.83 2.09 -14.85
N GLN A 144 12.74 2.42 -13.94
CA GLN A 144 13.61 1.46 -13.22
C GLN A 144 13.29 1.36 -11.73
N SER A 145 12.82 2.45 -11.13
CA SER A 145 12.54 2.53 -9.69
C SER A 145 11.35 3.44 -9.44
N VAL A 146 10.50 3.07 -8.49
CA VAL A 146 9.37 3.86 -8.02
C VAL A 146 9.44 4.02 -6.52
N ALA A 147 9.16 5.23 -6.05
CA ALA A 147 8.99 5.55 -4.65
C ALA A 147 7.70 6.36 -4.48
N VAL A 148 7.07 6.27 -3.32
CA VAL A 148 5.77 6.89 -3.08
C VAL A 148 5.81 7.64 -1.75
N VAL A 149 5.64 8.95 -1.80
CA VAL A 149 5.85 9.88 -0.67
C VAL A 149 5.27 11.24 -1.02
N ASP A 150 4.78 11.96 -0.01
CA ASP A 150 4.34 13.35 -0.19
C ASP A 150 5.55 14.26 -0.46
N VAL A 151 5.65 14.79 -1.68
CA VAL A 151 6.74 15.70 -2.07
C VAL A 151 6.30 17.17 -2.11
N ASN A 152 5.02 17.46 -1.94
CA ASN A 152 4.48 18.82 -2.02
C ASN A 152 3.86 19.33 -0.70
N SER A 153 3.91 18.51 0.35
CA SER A 153 3.40 18.77 1.70
C SER A 153 1.88 18.95 1.75
N ASP A 154 1.12 18.26 0.89
CA ASP A 154 -0.35 18.27 0.91
C ASP A 154 -0.98 17.08 1.66
N ASN A 155 -0.15 16.23 2.27
CA ASN A 155 -0.47 14.98 2.97
C ASN A 155 -1.06 13.88 2.06
N LYS A 156 -0.79 13.93 0.76
CA LYS A 156 -1.14 12.85 -0.17
C LYS A 156 0.15 12.30 -0.75
N PRO A 157 0.40 10.98 -0.63
CA PRO A 157 1.66 10.44 -1.11
C PRO A 157 1.67 10.43 -2.64
N ASP A 158 2.66 11.08 -3.22
CA ASP A 158 2.89 11.23 -4.66
C ASP A 158 3.77 10.11 -5.20
N ILE A 159 3.68 9.81 -6.49
CA ILE A 159 4.55 8.80 -7.13
C ILE A 159 5.75 9.50 -7.75
N VAL A 160 6.96 9.05 -7.42
CA VAL A 160 8.22 9.49 -8.02
C VAL A 160 8.85 8.31 -8.74
N VAL A 161 9.32 8.52 -9.98
CA VAL A 161 9.78 7.45 -10.88
C VAL A 161 11.12 7.80 -11.50
N ALA A 162 12.11 6.91 -11.39
CA ALA A 162 13.37 6.99 -12.11
C ALA A 162 13.21 6.42 -13.53
N ASN A 163 13.27 7.27 -14.56
CA ASN A 163 13.08 6.88 -15.96
C ASN A 163 14.43 6.66 -16.65
N GLY A 164 14.95 5.44 -16.56
CA GLY A 164 16.25 5.05 -17.10
C GLY A 164 16.42 5.39 -18.59
N GLY A 165 15.40 5.09 -19.39
CA GLY A 165 15.41 5.33 -20.84
C GLY A 165 15.25 6.80 -21.24
N SER A 166 14.73 7.65 -20.35
CA SER A 166 14.55 9.09 -20.61
C SER A 166 15.53 10.00 -19.87
N ASN A 167 16.43 9.44 -19.04
CA ASN A 167 17.41 10.19 -18.25
C ASN A 167 16.77 11.30 -17.39
N ASN A 168 15.65 10.97 -16.75
CA ASN A 168 14.94 11.90 -15.89
C ASN A 168 14.25 11.19 -14.73
N VAL A 169 13.76 11.99 -13.78
CA VAL A 169 12.77 11.58 -12.79
C VAL A 169 11.43 12.21 -13.15
N GLY A 170 10.38 11.39 -13.14
CA GLY A 170 8.99 11.82 -13.27
C GLY A 170 8.29 11.85 -11.92
N ILE A 171 7.47 12.87 -11.67
CA ILE A 171 6.69 13.04 -10.44
C ILE A 171 5.23 13.13 -10.81
N LEU A 172 4.41 12.20 -10.34
CA LEU A 172 2.97 12.18 -10.55
C LEU A 172 2.30 12.56 -9.23
N LEU A 173 1.75 13.78 -9.18
CA LEU A 173 1.10 14.30 -7.98
C LEU A 173 -0.25 13.63 -7.74
N ASN A 174 -0.52 13.24 -6.50
CA ASN A 174 -1.72 12.53 -6.10
C ASN A 174 -2.90 13.49 -5.88
N ALA A 175 -4.04 13.23 -6.52
CA ALA A 175 -5.26 14.00 -6.32
C ALA A 175 -5.93 13.73 -4.96
N GLY A 176 -5.59 12.62 -4.30
CA GLY A 176 -6.05 12.22 -2.96
C GLY A 176 -7.17 11.20 -2.94
N ASN A 177 -7.47 10.58 -4.08
CA ASN A 177 -8.48 9.53 -4.24
C ASN A 177 -7.92 8.30 -4.98
N GLY A 178 -6.60 8.11 -4.94
CA GLY A 178 -5.89 7.08 -5.71
C GLY A 178 -5.70 7.43 -7.19
N THR A 179 -6.01 8.67 -7.61
CA THR A 179 -5.73 9.15 -8.98
C THR A 179 -4.59 10.15 -9.02
N PHE A 180 -3.83 10.15 -10.12
CA PHE A 180 -2.63 10.96 -10.27
C PHE A 180 -2.68 11.89 -11.47
N LEU A 181 -2.09 13.07 -11.31
CA LEU A 181 -1.94 14.08 -12.36
C LEU A 181 -0.84 13.68 -13.36
N SER A 182 -0.81 14.38 -14.49
CA SER A 182 0.27 14.25 -15.48
C SER A 182 1.63 14.51 -14.83
N GLN A 183 2.64 13.73 -15.24
CA GLN A 183 3.97 13.83 -14.64
C GLN A 183 4.63 15.20 -14.84
N ILE A 184 5.34 15.64 -13.79
CA ILE A 184 6.33 16.71 -13.83
C ILE A 184 7.70 16.06 -14.00
N ILE A 185 8.55 16.59 -14.87
CA ILE A 185 9.82 15.95 -15.25
C ILE A 185 11.00 16.79 -14.79
N TYR A 186 11.99 16.13 -14.18
CA TYR A 186 13.29 16.71 -13.82
C TYR A 186 14.43 15.91 -14.43
N SER A 187 15.29 16.57 -15.20
CA SER A 187 16.46 15.92 -15.82
C SER A 187 17.45 15.42 -14.77
N THR A 188 18.01 14.24 -15.00
CA THR A 188 19.03 13.62 -14.14
C THR A 188 20.31 13.33 -14.92
N GLY A 189 21.23 12.55 -14.34
CA GLY A 189 22.28 11.89 -15.10
C GLY A 189 21.73 10.79 -16.02
N SER A 190 22.64 10.13 -16.72
CA SER A 190 22.31 9.09 -17.68
C SER A 190 21.92 7.77 -16.99
N ASN A 191 20.87 7.13 -17.51
CA ASN A 191 20.33 5.86 -17.05
C ASN A 191 20.12 5.81 -15.52
N PRO A 192 19.22 6.63 -14.94
CA PRO A 192 18.88 6.54 -13.53
C PRO A 192 18.26 5.17 -13.21
N GLN A 193 18.79 4.47 -12.21
CA GLN A 193 18.39 3.10 -11.85
C GLN A 193 17.61 3.02 -10.54
N SER A 194 17.90 3.88 -9.56
CA SER A 194 17.30 3.83 -8.23
C SER A 194 17.10 5.24 -7.68
N ILE A 195 16.02 5.41 -6.92
CA ILE A 195 15.70 6.64 -6.20
C ILE A 195 15.52 6.36 -4.71
N ALA A 196 15.93 7.33 -3.89
CA ALA A 196 15.57 7.43 -2.48
C ALA A 196 15.05 8.83 -2.20
N ILE A 197 14.14 8.96 -1.24
CA ILE A 197 13.47 10.24 -0.94
C ILE A 197 13.52 10.50 0.55
N VAL A 198 14.18 11.59 0.93
CA VAL A 198 14.39 11.99 2.33
C VAL A 198 14.90 13.43 2.38
N ASP A 199 14.64 14.14 3.47
CA ASP A 199 15.24 15.44 3.75
C ASP A 199 16.74 15.30 4.06
N VAL A 200 17.61 15.76 3.17
CA VAL A 200 19.08 15.68 3.37
C VAL A 200 19.70 16.99 3.87
N ASN A 201 18.91 18.04 4.02
CA ASN A 201 19.39 19.38 4.39
C ASN A 201 18.73 19.95 5.67
N SER A 202 17.86 19.15 6.31
CA SER A 202 17.13 19.48 7.53
C SER A 202 16.16 20.66 7.40
N ASP A 203 15.58 20.87 6.22
CA ASP A 203 14.55 21.90 5.98
C ASP A 203 13.10 21.37 6.05
N ASN A 204 12.92 20.11 6.44
CA ASN A 204 11.68 19.34 6.53
C ASN A 204 10.97 19.13 5.18
N LYS A 205 11.72 19.10 4.08
CA LYS A 205 11.17 18.75 2.77
C LYS A 205 11.92 17.57 2.21
N SER A 206 11.16 16.61 1.70
CA SER A 206 11.74 15.40 1.13
C SER A 206 12.45 15.73 -0.18
N ASP A 207 13.76 15.49 -0.25
CA ASP A 207 14.62 15.65 -1.42
C ASP A 207 14.68 14.34 -2.21
N ILE A 208 15.03 14.41 -3.51
CA ILE A 208 15.18 13.21 -4.36
C ILE A 208 16.67 12.92 -4.58
N ILE A 209 17.09 11.71 -4.22
CA ILE A 209 18.44 11.18 -4.47
C ILE A 209 18.33 10.13 -5.58
N VAL A 210 19.19 10.23 -6.60
CA VAL A 210 19.12 9.40 -7.81
C VAL A 210 20.45 8.73 -8.08
N ALA A 211 20.49 7.40 -8.17
CA ALA A 211 21.64 6.65 -8.67
C ALA A 211 21.65 6.65 -10.21
N ASN A 212 22.59 7.39 -10.82
CA ASN A 212 22.71 7.51 -12.27
C ASN A 212 23.76 6.51 -12.79
N TYR A 213 23.30 5.30 -13.15
CA TYR A 213 24.17 4.20 -13.58
C TYR A 213 25.10 4.59 -14.72
N GLY A 214 24.58 5.27 -15.75
CA GLY A 214 25.35 5.63 -16.94
C GLY A 214 26.34 6.76 -16.70
N SER A 215 26.12 7.60 -15.68
CA SER A 215 26.99 8.73 -15.34
C SER A 215 27.97 8.44 -14.19
N ASN A 216 27.90 7.28 -13.55
CA ASN A 216 28.72 6.90 -12.40
C ASN A 216 28.69 7.96 -11.27
N ASN A 217 27.49 8.46 -10.97
CA ASN A 217 27.28 9.41 -9.89
C ASN A 217 25.92 9.21 -9.22
N VAL A 218 25.77 9.81 -8.04
CA VAL A 218 24.45 10.12 -7.48
C VAL A 218 24.12 11.59 -7.73
N GLY A 219 22.88 11.86 -8.13
CA GLY A 219 22.32 13.20 -8.25
C GLY A 219 21.38 13.50 -7.09
N ILE A 220 21.36 14.74 -6.60
CA ILE A 220 20.53 15.21 -5.51
C ILE A 220 19.71 16.40 -6.01
N LEU A 221 18.40 16.25 -6.00
CA LEU A 221 17.45 17.29 -6.35
C LEU A 221 16.81 17.77 -5.06
N LEU A 222 17.20 18.98 -4.62
CA LEU A 222 16.65 19.57 -3.40
C LEU A 222 15.25 20.12 -3.64
N ASN A 223 14.33 19.83 -2.72
CA ASN A 223 12.96 20.26 -2.79
C ASN A 223 12.81 21.71 -2.30
N THR A 224 12.01 22.49 -3.00
CA THR A 224 11.76 23.89 -2.66
C THR A 224 10.51 24.07 -1.79
N GLY A 225 9.65 23.05 -1.68
CA GLY A 225 8.55 22.96 -0.72
C GLY A 225 7.14 23.02 -1.32
N SER A 226 7.03 22.99 -2.65
CA SER A 226 5.75 22.99 -3.37
C SER A 226 5.71 21.92 -4.46
N GLY A 227 6.37 20.78 -4.24
CA GLY A 227 6.54 19.73 -5.26
C GLY A 227 7.48 20.14 -6.39
N THR A 228 8.26 21.21 -6.19
CA THR A 228 9.23 21.74 -7.16
C THR A 228 10.65 21.54 -6.68
N PHE A 229 11.55 21.13 -7.57
CA PHE A 229 12.92 20.77 -7.25
C PHE A 229 13.95 21.66 -7.94
N LEU A 230 15.08 21.88 -7.26
CA LEU A 230 16.26 22.51 -7.86
C LEU A 230 16.93 21.56 -8.86
N ASN A 231 17.78 22.12 -9.71
CA ASN A 231 18.65 21.33 -10.59
C ASN A 231 19.54 20.40 -9.75
N GLN A 232 19.79 19.20 -10.28
CA GLN A 232 20.60 18.21 -9.57
C GLN A 232 22.01 18.73 -9.24
N THR A 233 22.45 18.45 -8.02
CA THR A 233 23.88 18.48 -7.64
C THR A 233 24.39 17.04 -7.63
N THR A 234 25.59 16.79 -8.17
CA THR A 234 26.10 15.42 -8.36
C THR A 234 27.33 15.13 -7.52
N TYR A 235 27.45 13.88 -7.07
CA TYR A 235 28.61 13.34 -6.37
C TYR A 235 29.08 12.07 -7.07
N SER A 236 30.37 12.00 -7.39
CA SER A 236 30.96 10.82 -8.03
C SER A 236 30.85 9.58 -7.14
N THR A 237 30.60 8.44 -7.78
CA THR A 237 30.54 7.13 -7.12
C THR A 237 31.54 6.16 -7.75
N GLY A 238 31.50 4.89 -7.35
CA GLY A 238 32.02 3.79 -8.15
C GLY A 238 31.25 3.62 -9.47
N GLY A 239 31.72 2.69 -10.30
CA GLY A 239 31.13 2.36 -11.58
C GLY A 239 29.75 1.71 -11.44
N GLY A 240 28.80 2.14 -12.26
CA GLY A 240 27.47 1.57 -12.37
C GLY A 240 26.70 1.52 -11.04
N PRO A 241 26.41 2.66 -10.39
CA PRO A 241 25.55 2.67 -9.20
C PRO A 241 24.16 2.12 -9.56
N GLN A 242 23.73 1.07 -8.86
CA GLN A 242 22.49 0.33 -9.14
C GLN A 242 21.37 0.68 -8.15
N SER A 243 21.73 0.82 -6.87
CA SER A 243 20.79 1.01 -5.77
C SER A 243 21.33 2.08 -4.83
N VAL A 244 20.42 2.92 -4.33
CA VAL A 244 20.70 3.94 -3.33
C VAL A 244 19.72 3.81 -2.16
N VAL A 245 20.26 3.85 -0.94
CA VAL A 245 19.50 3.95 0.32
C VAL A 245 20.06 5.11 1.12
N VAL A 246 19.22 5.75 1.92
CA VAL A 246 19.63 6.89 2.75
C VAL A 246 19.27 6.62 4.21
N VAL A 247 20.26 6.75 5.09
CA VAL A 247 20.19 6.39 6.51
C VAL A 247 21.40 6.97 7.23
N ASP A 248 21.25 7.36 8.49
CA ASP A 248 22.39 7.79 9.31
C ASP A 248 23.25 6.56 9.69
N VAL A 249 24.44 6.42 9.11
CA VAL A 249 25.32 5.26 9.37
C VAL A 249 26.38 5.54 10.43
N ASN A 250 26.49 6.79 10.91
CA ASN A 250 27.53 7.21 11.85
C ASN A 250 26.96 7.80 13.16
N ASN A 251 25.65 7.76 13.34
CA ASN A 251 24.89 8.25 14.49
C ASN A 251 25.07 9.75 14.76
N ASP A 252 25.25 10.56 13.71
CA ASP A 252 25.36 12.02 13.82
C ASP A 252 24.04 12.78 13.56
N ASN A 253 22.94 12.03 13.40
CA ASN A 253 21.59 12.46 13.07
C ASN A 253 21.47 13.14 11.70
N LYS A 254 22.34 12.79 10.75
CA LYS A 254 22.22 13.25 9.37
C LYS A 254 22.10 12.04 8.45
N PRO A 255 21.10 12.04 7.55
CA PRO A 255 20.93 10.95 6.61
C PRO A 255 22.12 10.87 5.64
N ASP A 256 22.88 9.79 5.68
CA ASP A 256 24.00 9.48 4.80
C ASP A 256 23.54 8.63 3.60
N ILE A 257 24.26 8.70 2.47
CA ILE A 257 23.91 7.93 1.27
C ILE A 257 24.76 6.67 1.18
N VAL A 258 24.10 5.51 1.04
CA VAL A 258 24.72 4.19 0.80
C VAL A 258 24.38 3.72 -0.62
N ILE A 259 25.39 3.33 -1.39
CA ILE A 259 25.26 3.01 -2.82
C ILE A 259 25.84 1.64 -3.12
N ALA A 260 25.09 0.79 -3.84
CA ALA A 260 25.62 -0.42 -4.48
C ALA A 260 26.23 -0.09 -5.85
N ASN A 261 27.55 -0.19 -6.01
CA ASN A 261 28.26 0.11 -7.26
C ASN A 261 28.53 -1.19 -8.02
N GLY A 262 27.58 -1.60 -8.86
CA GLY A 262 27.61 -2.87 -9.59
C GLY A 262 28.86 -3.04 -10.46
N GLY A 263 29.31 -1.97 -11.12
CA GLY A 263 30.51 -2.01 -11.97
C GLY A 263 31.84 -1.95 -11.20
N SER A 264 31.82 -1.84 -9.87
CA SER A 264 33.03 -1.75 -9.05
C SER A 264 33.06 -2.73 -7.88
N ASP A 265 32.10 -3.66 -7.82
CA ASP A 265 32.05 -4.74 -6.82
C ASP A 265 32.20 -4.24 -5.37
N ASN A 266 31.56 -3.11 -5.07
CA ASN A 266 31.58 -2.52 -3.74
C ASN A 266 30.27 -1.81 -3.40
N VAL A 267 30.07 -1.60 -2.11
CA VAL A 267 29.22 -0.51 -1.62
C VAL A 267 30.07 0.71 -1.35
N GLY A 268 29.50 1.89 -1.56
CA GLY A 268 30.15 3.12 -1.13
C GLY A 268 29.21 4.06 -0.39
N ILE A 269 29.82 4.88 0.45
CA ILE A 269 29.16 5.67 1.47
C ILE A 269 29.56 7.13 1.30
N LEU A 270 28.57 8.00 1.19
CA LEU A 270 28.74 9.45 1.18
C LEU A 270 28.16 9.99 2.48
N LEU A 271 29.02 10.43 3.39
CA LEU A 271 28.59 11.00 4.66
C LEU A 271 28.06 12.43 4.46
N ASN A 272 26.92 12.74 5.07
CA ASN A 272 26.24 14.01 4.97
C ASN A 272 26.83 15.05 5.93
N LYS A 273 27.02 16.28 5.45
CA LYS A 273 27.47 17.41 6.27
C LYS A 273 26.31 18.13 6.98
N GLY A 274 25.06 17.80 6.64
CA GLY A 274 23.85 18.30 7.29
C GLY A 274 23.24 19.52 6.63
N ASN A 275 23.67 19.85 5.41
CA ASN A 275 23.19 20.99 4.63
C ASN A 275 22.91 20.60 3.17
N GLY A 276 22.62 19.32 2.91
CA GLY A 276 22.48 18.76 1.58
C GLY A 276 23.81 18.59 0.82
N THR A 277 24.95 18.76 1.49
CA THR A 277 26.27 18.48 0.90
C THR A 277 26.97 17.29 1.55
N PHE A 278 27.75 16.57 0.75
CA PHE A 278 28.34 15.29 1.17
C PHE A 278 29.87 15.32 1.13
N LEU A 279 30.48 14.41 1.89
CA LEU A 279 31.90 14.07 1.79
C LEU A 279 32.16 13.16 0.57
N ASN A 280 33.43 12.99 0.22
CA ASN A 280 33.82 12.04 -0.81
C ASN A 280 33.48 10.60 -0.39
N GLN A 281 33.24 9.74 -1.37
CA GLN A 281 32.85 8.36 -1.14
C GLN A 281 33.95 7.56 -0.43
N THR A 282 33.55 6.80 0.58
CA THR A 282 34.35 5.69 1.15
C THR A 282 33.75 4.38 0.69
N THR A 283 34.56 3.38 0.32
CA THR A 283 34.07 2.13 -0.27
C THR A 283 34.44 0.90 0.55
N TYR A 284 33.59 -0.13 0.48
CA TYR A 284 33.77 -1.43 1.11
C TYR A 284 33.43 -2.53 0.10
N SER A 285 34.32 -3.50 -0.05
CA SER A 285 34.15 -4.60 -1.01
C SER A 285 32.94 -5.48 -0.69
N THR A 286 32.25 -5.91 -1.73
CA THR A 286 31.11 -6.85 -1.66
C THR A 286 31.39 -8.09 -2.52
N GLY A 287 30.36 -8.89 -2.79
CA GLY A 287 30.37 -9.82 -3.92
C GLY A 287 30.33 -9.08 -5.26
N SER A 288 30.32 -9.85 -6.35
CA SER A 288 30.39 -9.30 -7.71
C SER A 288 29.05 -8.76 -8.18
N ASN A 289 29.07 -7.62 -8.87
CA ASN A 289 27.92 -6.92 -9.43
C ASN A 289 26.78 -6.72 -8.40
N PRO A 290 27.02 -5.97 -7.31
CA PRO A 290 25.97 -5.65 -6.34
C PRO A 290 24.83 -4.87 -6.99
N ARG A 291 23.58 -5.33 -6.81
CA ARG A 291 22.37 -4.77 -7.45
C ARG A 291 21.46 -4.02 -6.51
N SER A 292 21.38 -4.45 -5.26
CA SER A 292 20.46 -3.88 -4.28
C SER A 292 21.13 -3.84 -2.93
N VAL A 293 20.91 -2.74 -2.20
CA VAL A 293 21.36 -2.56 -0.82
C VAL A 293 20.18 -2.29 0.09
N ALA A 294 20.22 -2.85 1.29
CA ALA A 294 19.33 -2.56 2.40
C ALA A 294 20.19 -2.25 3.64
N VAL A 295 19.66 -1.44 4.54
CA VAL A 295 20.39 -0.99 5.72
C VAL A 295 19.50 -1.11 6.96
N VAL A 296 19.92 -1.93 7.92
CA VAL A 296 19.21 -2.19 9.18
C VAL A 296 20.19 -2.81 10.18
N ASP A 297 19.96 -2.63 11.47
CA ASP A 297 20.71 -3.36 12.51
C ASP A 297 20.31 -4.85 12.46
N VAL A 298 21.25 -5.72 12.06
CA VAL A 298 21.00 -7.18 11.97
C VAL A 298 21.58 -7.95 13.15
N ASN A 299 22.29 -7.28 14.06
CA ASN A 299 22.97 -7.91 15.19
C ASN A 299 22.53 -7.38 16.57
N ASN A 300 21.55 -6.47 16.58
CA ASN A 300 20.96 -5.83 17.75
C ASN A 300 21.96 -4.98 18.57
N ASP A 301 22.94 -4.35 17.92
CA ASP A 301 23.90 -3.45 18.58
C ASP A 301 23.58 -1.96 18.43
N ASN A 302 22.40 -1.65 17.89
CA ASN A 302 21.87 -0.33 17.56
C ASN A 302 22.69 0.45 16.54
N LYS A 303 23.38 -0.24 15.64
CA LYS A 303 24.06 0.38 14.51
C LYS A 303 23.51 -0.22 13.22
N PRO A 304 23.13 0.63 12.25
CA PRO A 304 22.64 0.14 10.98
C PRO A 304 23.76 -0.58 10.21
N ASP A 305 23.56 -1.87 9.94
CA ASP A 305 24.42 -2.72 9.14
C ASP A 305 23.98 -2.71 7.67
N ILE A 306 24.88 -3.06 6.76
CA ILE A 306 24.59 -3.09 5.31
C ILE A 306 24.39 -4.53 4.84
N VAL A 307 23.29 -4.78 4.13
CA VAL A 307 23.02 -6.04 3.43
C VAL A 307 22.95 -5.78 1.92
N VAL A 308 23.65 -6.57 1.12
CA VAL A 308 23.80 -6.35 -0.33
C VAL A 308 23.47 -7.63 -1.10
N ALA A 309 22.61 -7.55 -2.11
CA ALA A 309 22.39 -8.62 -3.08
C ALA A 309 23.40 -8.52 -4.23
N ASN A 310 24.22 -9.54 -4.41
CA ASN A 310 25.28 -9.57 -5.42
C ASN A 310 24.92 -10.48 -6.59
N TRP A 311 24.49 -9.85 -7.68
CA TRP A 311 24.02 -10.56 -8.86
C TRP A 311 25.05 -11.49 -9.48
N GLY A 312 26.32 -11.05 -9.54
CA GLY A 312 27.38 -11.75 -10.24
C GLY A 312 27.89 -12.99 -9.49
N SER A 313 27.96 -12.90 -8.16
CA SER A 313 28.45 -13.97 -7.30
C SER A 313 27.36 -14.91 -6.77
N ASN A 314 26.07 -14.60 -6.97
CA ASN A 314 24.93 -15.37 -6.47
C ASN A 314 24.92 -15.50 -4.94
N ASP A 315 25.26 -14.41 -4.25
CA ASP A 315 25.29 -14.34 -2.81
C ASP A 315 24.75 -13.00 -2.30
N ALA A 316 24.58 -12.92 -0.98
CA ALA A 316 24.37 -11.68 -0.26
C ALA A 316 25.58 -11.38 0.64
N SER A 317 26.02 -10.13 0.66
CA SER A 317 27.04 -9.63 1.59
C SER A 317 26.36 -8.96 2.79
N VAL A 318 26.83 -9.26 3.99
CA VAL A 318 26.48 -8.53 5.22
C VAL A 318 27.72 -7.84 5.76
N LEU A 319 27.68 -6.53 5.90
CA LEU A 319 28.77 -5.71 6.42
C LEU A 319 28.30 -5.08 7.74
N LEU A 320 28.92 -5.50 8.84
CA LEU A 320 28.56 -5.01 10.17
C LEU A 320 29.19 -3.64 10.44
N ASN A 321 28.40 -2.72 11.00
CA ASN A 321 28.81 -1.37 11.29
C ASN A 321 29.54 -1.28 12.64
N THR A 322 30.62 -0.51 12.67
CA THR A 322 31.42 -0.25 13.88
C THR A 322 30.85 0.89 14.73
N GLY A 323 29.97 1.72 14.16
CA GLY A 323 29.21 2.77 14.85
C GLY A 323 29.66 4.20 14.56
N ILE A 324 30.66 4.36 13.69
CA ILE A 324 31.20 5.67 13.28
C ILE A 324 31.21 5.83 11.75
N GLY A 325 30.33 5.11 11.05
CA GLY A 325 30.29 5.06 9.58
C GLY A 325 31.40 4.20 8.96
N THR A 326 32.04 3.33 9.75
CA THR A 326 32.99 2.33 9.25
C THR A 326 32.48 0.91 9.40
N PHE A 327 32.81 0.03 8.45
CA PHE A 327 32.23 -1.31 8.37
C PHE A 327 33.30 -2.39 8.41
N LEU A 328 32.97 -3.53 9.01
CA LEU A 328 33.79 -4.74 8.97
C LEU A 328 33.77 -5.36 7.57
N ASN A 329 34.70 -6.30 7.34
CA ASN A 329 34.69 -7.09 6.11
C ASN A 329 33.37 -7.85 5.96
N GLN A 330 32.92 -8.02 4.72
CA GLN A 330 31.71 -8.74 4.41
C GLN A 330 31.70 -10.17 4.95
N ILE A 331 30.52 -10.58 5.41
CA ILE A 331 30.14 -11.98 5.64
C ILE A 331 29.25 -12.38 4.46
N ILE A 332 29.54 -13.53 3.85
CA ILE A 332 28.90 -13.96 2.60
C ILE A 332 27.86 -15.05 2.91
N TYR A 333 26.66 -14.88 2.38
CA TYR A 333 25.58 -15.86 2.45
C TYR A 333 25.13 -16.26 1.06
N THR A 334 25.18 -17.56 0.74
CA THR A 334 24.70 -18.05 -0.56
C THR A 334 23.20 -17.82 -0.69
N THR A 335 22.78 -17.28 -1.83
CA THR A 335 21.37 -17.04 -2.15
C THR A 335 20.92 -17.94 -3.30
N GLY A 336 19.80 -17.59 -3.95
CA GLY A 336 19.51 -18.09 -5.28
C GLY A 336 20.34 -17.41 -6.38
N GLY A 337 20.06 -17.77 -7.63
CA GLY A 337 20.76 -17.27 -8.80
C GLY A 337 20.38 -15.84 -9.16
N ALA A 338 21.41 -15.03 -9.43
CA ALA A 338 21.30 -13.62 -9.80
C ALA A 338 20.38 -12.84 -8.85
N PRO A 339 20.72 -12.71 -7.56
CA PRO A 339 19.91 -11.95 -6.63
C PRO A 339 19.87 -10.48 -7.07
N GLN A 340 18.66 -9.95 -7.28
CA GLN A 340 18.43 -8.64 -7.88
C GLN A 340 17.98 -7.59 -6.85
N SER A 341 17.19 -8.01 -5.87
CA SER A 341 16.61 -7.13 -4.85
C SER A 341 16.69 -7.79 -3.49
N VAL A 342 17.01 -7.01 -2.46
CA VAL A 342 17.02 -7.45 -1.05
C VAL A 342 16.16 -6.53 -0.21
N ALA A 343 15.40 -7.14 0.70
CA ALA A 343 14.71 -6.48 1.80
C ALA A 343 15.15 -7.13 3.11
N VAL A 344 15.13 -6.36 4.21
CA VAL A 344 15.50 -6.87 5.53
C VAL A 344 14.45 -6.46 6.54
N VAL A 345 13.75 -7.45 7.09
CA VAL A 345 12.59 -7.27 7.98
C VAL A 345 12.39 -8.53 8.80
N ASP A 346 11.87 -8.41 10.01
CA ASP A 346 11.47 -9.59 10.81
C ASP A 346 10.24 -10.23 10.18
N VAL A 347 10.38 -11.43 9.61
CA VAL A 347 9.27 -12.15 8.95
C VAL A 347 8.65 -13.23 9.83
N ASN A 348 9.21 -13.48 11.01
CA ASN A 348 8.77 -14.55 11.91
C ASN A 348 8.35 -14.07 13.31
N ASN A 349 8.35 -12.74 13.52
CA ASN A 349 8.00 -12.04 14.74
C ASN A 349 8.91 -12.39 15.95
N ASP A 350 10.20 -12.66 15.71
CA ASP A 350 11.19 -12.91 16.77
C ASP A 350 12.04 -11.68 17.15
N ASN A 351 11.70 -10.51 16.59
CA ASN A 351 12.37 -9.22 16.71
C ASN A 351 13.80 -9.21 16.16
N LYS A 352 14.11 -10.06 15.18
CA LYS A 352 15.39 -10.02 14.47
C LYS A 352 15.11 -9.84 12.98
N PRO A 353 15.65 -8.79 12.35
CA PRO A 353 15.46 -8.60 10.92
C PRO A 353 16.05 -9.76 10.11
N ASP A 354 15.22 -10.40 9.31
CA ASP A 354 15.56 -11.49 8.39
C ASP A 354 15.84 -10.95 6.99
N ILE A 355 16.64 -11.67 6.19
CA ILE A 355 16.93 -11.26 4.81
C ILE A 355 15.95 -11.94 3.85
N VAL A 356 15.31 -11.13 2.99
CA VAL A 356 14.46 -11.60 1.89
C VAL A 356 15.06 -11.16 0.56
N VAL A 357 15.32 -12.11 -0.35
CA VAL A 357 16.05 -11.88 -1.62
C VAL A 357 15.23 -12.34 -2.81
N ALA A 358 15.02 -11.46 -3.79
CA ALA A 358 14.50 -11.82 -5.11
C ALA A 358 15.61 -12.40 -5.98
N ASN A 359 15.54 -13.69 -6.28
CA ASN A 359 16.53 -14.42 -7.08
C ASN A 359 16.08 -14.44 -8.54
N TYR A 360 16.45 -13.40 -9.29
CA TYR A 360 16.01 -13.15 -10.65
C TYR A 360 16.25 -14.35 -11.58
N GLY A 361 17.43 -14.96 -11.49
CA GLY A 361 17.83 -16.03 -12.39
C GLY A 361 17.12 -17.37 -12.15
N TRP A 362 16.50 -17.56 -10.98
CA TRP A 362 15.87 -18.84 -10.59
C TRP A 362 14.36 -18.75 -10.36
N ALA A 363 13.71 -17.61 -10.63
CA ALA A 363 12.27 -17.41 -10.42
C ALA A 363 11.81 -17.75 -8.99
N THR A 364 12.59 -17.30 -8.00
CA THR A 364 12.32 -17.57 -6.58
C THR A 364 12.57 -16.35 -5.72
N VAL A 365 11.91 -16.31 -4.56
CA VAL A 365 12.31 -15.50 -3.42
C VAL A 365 12.95 -16.41 -2.37
N GLY A 366 14.05 -15.93 -1.81
CA GLY A 366 14.78 -16.57 -0.73
C GLY A 366 14.57 -15.87 0.60
N VAL A 367 14.36 -16.62 1.68
CA VAL A 367 14.25 -16.10 3.04
C VAL A 367 15.35 -16.71 3.90
N LEU A 368 16.24 -15.88 4.44
CA LEU A 368 17.31 -16.29 5.36
C LEU A 368 16.98 -15.73 6.74
N LEU A 369 16.60 -16.63 7.66
CA LEU A 369 16.24 -16.23 9.02
C LEU A 369 17.47 -15.88 9.85
N ASN A 370 17.37 -14.82 10.64
CA ASN A 370 18.45 -14.30 11.46
C ASN A 370 18.52 -15.01 12.81
N ALA A 371 19.71 -15.49 13.18
CA ALA A 371 19.95 -16.10 14.49
C ALA A 371 19.96 -15.06 15.63
N GLY A 372 20.19 -13.78 15.31
CA GLY A 372 20.12 -12.63 16.23
C GLY A 372 21.46 -12.02 16.62
N ASN A 373 22.54 -12.45 15.98
CA ASN A 373 23.90 -11.96 16.18
C ASN A 373 24.56 -11.56 14.84
N GLY A 374 23.75 -11.20 13.83
CA GLY A 374 24.22 -10.94 12.46
C GLY A 374 24.57 -12.19 11.67
N THR A 375 24.24 -13.39 12.17
CA THR A 375 24.35 -14.65 11.41
C THR A 375 23.01 -15.15 10.93
N PHE A 376 22.98 -15.68 9.71
CA PHE A 376 21.75 -16.11 9.04
C PHE A 376 21.77 -17.61 8.74
N LEU A 377 20.60 -18.23 8.84
CA LEU A 377 20.36 -19.60 8.44
C LEU A 377 20.39 -19.74 6.90
N SER A 378 20.51 -20.99 6.43
CA SER A 378 20.36 -21.27 5.01
C SER A 378 18.99 -20.84 4.50
N GLN A 379 18.98 -20.34 3.26
CA GLN A 379 17.78 -19.83 2.60
C GLN A 379 16.68 -20.90 2.49
N THR A 380 15.47 -20.53 2.90
CA THR A 380 14.24 -21.20 2.47
C THR A 380 13.74 -20.56 1.18
N ILE A 381 13.34 -21.39 0.20
CA ILE A 381 13.05 -20.94 -1.16
C ILE A 381 11.55 -21.02 -1.44
N TYR A 382 10.99 -19.95 -1.99
CA TYR A 382 9.61 -19.87 -2.45
C TYR A 382 9.58 -19.55 -3.94
N SER A 383 8.80 -20.31 -4.71
CA SER A 383 8.62 -20.04 -6.13
C SER A 383 7.81 -18.77 -6.35
N THR A 384 8.20 -17.99 -7.35
CA THR A 384 7.49 -16.79 -7.80
C THR A 384 7.15 -16.86 -9.28
N GLY A 385 6.69 -15.73 -9.85
CA GLY A 385 6.78 -15.51 -11.29
C GLY A 385 8.24 -15.43 -11.77
N ASP A 386 8.40 -15.45 -13.08
CA ASP A 386 9.69 -15.46 -13.76
C ASP A 386 10.40 -14.09 -13.66
N HIS A 387 11.71 -14.15 -13.40
CA HIS A 387 12.60 -12.98 -13.27
C HIS A 387 12.11 -11.97 -12.21
N PRO A 388 12.01 -12.35 -10.92
CA PRO A 388 11.62 -11.43 -9.85
C PRO A 388 12.66 -10.31 -9.72
N ALA A 389 12.24 -9.07 -9.98
CA ALA A 389 13.11 -7.90 -10.11
C ALA A 389 13.16 -7.01 -8.87
N SER A 390 12.08 -6.97 -8.08
CA SER A 390 11.97 -6.15 -6.89
C SER A 390 11.15 -6.87 -5.83
N VAL A 391 11.58 -6.79 -4.58
CA VAL A 391 10.85 -7.33 -3.44
C VAL A 391 10.62 -6.25 -2.39
N VAL A 392 9.40 -6.19 -1.87
CA VAL A 392 9.01 -5.41 -0.70
C VAL A 392 8.36 -6.37 0.29
N VAL A 393 8.58 -6.14 1.58
CA VAL A 393 7.97 -6.96 2.63
C VAL A 393 7.20 -6.06 3.58
N VAL A 394 5.90 -6.29 3.68
CA VAL A 394 4.94 -5.45 4.41
C VAL A 394 3.68 -6.25 4.67
N ASP A 395 2.99 -5.96 5.78
CA ASP A 395 1.67 -6.53 6.05
C ASP A 395 0.67 -5.97 5.04
N VAL A 396 0.43 -6.74 3.97
CA VAL A 396 -0.36 -6.26 2.84
C VAL A 396 -1.83 -6.55 3.04
N ASN A 397 -2.18 -7.56 3.84
CA ASN A 397 -3.58 -7.94 4.10
C ASN A 397 -4.09 -7.50 5.49
N LYS A 398 -3.26 -6.79 6.26
CA LYS A 398 -3.53 -6.30 7.63
C LYS A 398 -3.75 -7.39 8.68
N ASP A 399 -3.11 -8.55 8.53
CA ASP A 399 -3.16 -9.62 9.52
C ASP A 399 -2.06 -9.53 10.59
N ASN A 400 -1.27 -8.45 10.58
CA ASN A 400 -0.08 -8.19 11.40
C ASN A 400 1.08 -9.16 11.14
N LYS A 401 1.17 -9.72 9.93
CA LYS A 401 2.32 -10.50 9.49
C LYS A 401 2.85 -9.90 8.20
N PRO A 402 4.15 -9.59 8.12
CA PRO A 402 4.68 -8.98 6.91
C PRO A 402 4.72 -10.01 5.78
N ASP A 403 4.01 -9.70 4.70
CA ASP A 403 3.88 -10.48 3.46
C ASP A 403 4.92 -10.05 2.44
N ILE A 404 5.23 -10.92 1.47
CA ILE A 404 6.17 -10.60 0.38
C ILE A 404 5.40 -10.14 -0.86
N VAL A 405 5.73 -8.95 -1.35
CA VAL A 405 5.26 -8.42 -2.63
C VAL A 405 6.43 -8.38 -3.62
N VAL A 406 6.25 -8.99 -4.81
CA VAL A 406 7.33 -9.20 -5.78
C VAL A 406 6.92 -8.78 -7.20
N ALA A 407 7.73 -7.93 -7.84
CA ALA A 407 7.57 -7.60 -9.26
C ALA A 407 8.24 -8.67 -10.14
N ASN A 408 7.48 -9.39 -10.98
CA ASN A 408 7.99 -10.47 -11.82
C ASN A 408 8.14 -9.99 -13.27
N TRP A 409 9.38 -9.66 -13.64
CA TRP A 409 9.71 -8.96 -14.88
C TRP A 409 9.19 -9.68 -16.13
N ASN A 410 9.43 -10.99 -16.25
CA ASN A 410 9.02 -11.78 -17.42
C ASN A 410 7.58 -12.27 -17.33
N SER A 411 7.07 -12.50 -16.12
CA SER A 411 5.68 -12.93 -15.95
C SER A 411 4.66 -11.80 -16.05
N ILE A 412 5.10 -10.55 -16.25
CA ILE A 412 4.23 -9.37 -16.43
C ILE A 412 3.19 -9.32 -15.29
N SER A 413 3.68 -9.46 -14.06
CA SER A 413 2.83 -9.51 -12.88
C SER A 413 3.52 -9.01 -11.63
N VAL A 414 2.72 -8.54 -10.69
CA VAL A 414 3.10 -8.42 -9.29
C VAL A 414 2.52 -9.61 -8.51
N GLY A 415 3.36 -10.22 -7.70
CA GLY A 415 3.03 -11.36 -6.85
C GLY A 415 2.89 -10.98 -5.40
N VAL A 416 1.97 -11.63 -4.69
CA VAL A 416 1.82 -11.53 -3.24
C VAL A 416 1.94 -12.92 -2.63
N LEU A 417 2.91 -13.13 -1.75
CA LEU A 417 3.06 -14.36 -0.97
C LEU A 417 2.71 -14.03 0.47
N LEU A 418 1.58 -14.59 0.94
CA LEU A 418 1.08 -14.32 2.28
C LEU A 418 1.86 -15.10 3.34
N ASN A 419 2.20 -14.44 4.43
CA ASN A 419 2.97 -15.00 5.53
C ASN A 419 2.07 -15.78 6.50
N ALA A 420 2.43 -17.02 6.81
CA ALA A 420 1.74 -17.83 7.81
C ALA A 420 1.97 -17.30 9.25
N GLY A 421 3.02 -16.52 9.48
CA GLY A 421 3.36 -15.84 10.73
C GLY A 421 4.56 -16.41 11.48
N ASN A 422 5.27 -17.36 10.86
CA ASN A 422 6.46 -18.00 11.40
C ASN A 422 7.64 -17.96 10.41
N GLY A 423 7.63 -16.99 9.48
CA GLY A 423 8.60 -16.90 8.39
C GLY A 423 8.37 -17.89 7.24
N THR A 424 7.20 -18.57 7.21
CA THR A 424 6.79 -19.41 6.06
C THR A 424 5.70 -18.74 5.25
N PHE A 425 5.76 -18.90 3.92
CA PHE A 425 4.90 -18.19 2.99
C PHE A 425 4.05 -19.16 2.16
N LEU A 426 2.81 -18.74 1.87
CA LEU A 426 1.89 -19.41 0.97
C LEU A 426 2.33 -19.23 -0.49
N SER A 427 1.71 -20.00 -1.39
CA SER A 427 1.90 -19.83 -2.83
C SER A 427 1.47 -18.44 -3.28
N GLN A 428 2.21 -17.90 -4.26
CA GLN A 428 1.96 -16.57 -4.80
C GLN A 428 0.55 -16.41 -5.38
N ILE A 429 -0.10 -15.30 -5.03
CA ILE A 429 -1.25 -14.74 -5.74
C ILE A 429 -0.69 -13.71 -6.74
N ALA A 430 -0.99 -13.86 -8.02
CA ALA A 430 -0.44 -13.00 -9.07
C ALA A 430 -1.50 -12.06 -9.66
N TYR A 431 -1.11 -10.79 -9.82
CA TYR A 431 -1.90 -9.74 -10.45
C TYR A 431 -1.16 -9.28 -11.71
N SER A 432 -1.85 -9.23 -12.85
CA SER A 432 -1.26 -8.76 -14.11
C SER A 432 -0.94 -7.27 -14.04
N THR A 433 0.22 -6.88 -14.55
CA THR A 433 0.71 -5.48 -14.58
C THR A 433 0.98 -5.03 -16.03
N GLY A 434 1.47 -3.80 -16.21
CA GLY A 434 2.20 -3.42 -17.42
C GLY A 434 3.44 -4.29 -17.66
N SER A 435 3.94 -4.32 -18.91
CA SER A 435 5.06 -5.18 -19.31
C SER A 435 6.38 -4.80 -18.64
N TYR A 436 7.16 -5.83 -18.29
CA TYR A 436 8.47 -5.72 -17.64
C TYR A 436 8.45 -4.89 -16.34
N PRO A 437 7.69 -5.30 -15.32
CA PRO A 437 7.70 -4.61 -14.03
C PRO A 437 9.11 -4.67 -13.40
N THR A 438 9.64 -3.52 -12.98
CA THR A 438 11.03 -3.35 -12.52
C THR A 438 11.13 -3.04 -11.03
N SER A 439 10.14 -2.34 -10.47
CA SER A 439 10.13 -1.89 -9.08
C SER A 439 8.71 -1.90 -8.53
N VAL A 440 8.56 -2.27 -7.27
CA VAL A 440 7.29 -2.20 -6.53
C VAL A 440 7.44 -1.35 -5.28
N ALA A 441 6.40 -0.59 -4.95
CA ALA A 441 6.22 0.10 -3.68
C ALA A 441 4.83 -0.24 -3.12
N VAL A 442 4.69 -0.20 -1.80
CA VAL A 442 3.43 -0.48 -1.12
C VAL A 442 3.13 0.62 -0.13
N VAL A 443 2.01 1.33 -0.33
CA VAL A 443 1.57 2.45 0.52
C VAL A 443 0.10 2.74 0.26
N ASP A 444 -0.61 3.27 1.23
CA ASP A 444 -1.96 3.83 1.03
C ASP A 444 -1.89 5.09 0.14
N VAL A 445 -2.41 5.03 -1.09
CA VAL A 445 -2.46 6.18 -2.02
C VAL A 445 -3.83 6.83 -2.11
N ASN A 446 -4.85 6.31 -1.43
CA ASN A 446 -6.22 6.81 -1.53
C ASN A 446 -6.79 7.29 -0.18
N SER A 447 -6.00 7.23 0.89
CA SER A 447 -6.34 7.57 2.27
C SER A 447 -7.41 6.68 2.93
N ASP A 448 -7.60 5.45 2.47
CA ASP A 448 -8.49 4.45 3.09
C ASP A 448 -7.81 3.64 4.22
N LYS A 449 -6.54 3.95 4.49
CA LYS A 449 -5.63 3.31 5.45
C LYS A 449 -5.20 1.92 5.03
N GLN A 450 -5.53 1.45 3.84
CA GLN A 450 -5.17 0.13 3.32
C GLN A 450 -3.93 0.24 2.42
N PRO A 451 -3.01 -0.74 2.48
CA PRO A 451 -1.82 -0.71 1.64
C PRO A 451 -2.18 -0.99 0.17
N ASP A 452 -1.92 -0.03 -0.71
CA ASP A 452 -2.03 -0.16 -2.17
C ASP A 452 -0.68 -0.56 -2.78
N ILE A 453 -0.69 -1.16 -3.97
CA ILE A 453 0.54 -1.53 -4.70
C ILE A 453 0.76 -0.55 -5.85
N VAL A 454 1.99 -0.04 -5.95
CA VAL A 454 2.45 0.80 -7.08
C VAL A 454 3.63 0.10 -7.77
N VAL A 455 3.55 -0.11 -9.08
CA VAL A 455 4.55 -0.86 -9.87
C VAL A 455 5.05 -0.03 -11.04
N ALA A 456 6.36 0.17 -11.16
CA ALA A 456 6.98 0.71 -12.37
C ALA A 456 7.12 -0.37 -13.45
N ASN A 457 6.66 -0.10 -14.67
CA ASN A 457 6.70 -1.03 -15.79
C ASN A 457 7.64 -0.53 -16.89
N GLY A 458 8.85 -1.10 -16.93
CA GLY A 458 9.91 -0.70 -17.86
C GLY A 458 9.51 -0.82 -19.33
N GLY A 459 8.77 -1.88 -19.68
CA GLY A 459 8.37 -2.17 -21.05
C GLY A 459 7.19 -1.34 -21.52
N ALA A 460 6.26 -1.05 -20.61
CA ALA A 460 5.06 -0.29 -20.91
C ALA A 460 5.24 1.23 -20.77
N ASN A 461 6.34 1.69 -20.19
CA ASN A 461 6.62 3.11 -19.91
C ASN A 461 5.50 3.77 -19.07
N ASN A 462 4.97 3.02 -18.10
CA ASN A 462 3.91 3.45 -17.22
C ASN A 462 4.14 2.94 -15.79
N VAL A 463 3.29 3.41 -14.87
CA VAL A 463 3.17 2.90 -13.51
C VAL A 463 1.78 2.29 -13.37
N SER A 464 1.69 1.08 -12.80
CA SER A 464 0.44 0.44 -12.41
C SER A 464 0.13 0.73 -10.94
N VAL A 465 -1.12 1.06 -10.64
CA VAL A 465 -1.63 1.27 -9.27
C VAL A 465 -2.76 0.28 -9.01
N PHE A 466 -2.61 -0.56 -7.99
CA PHE A 466 -3.61 -1.50 -7.51
C PHE A 466 -4.14 -1.02 -6.17
N LEU A 467 -5.39 -0.57 -6.16
CA LEU A 467 -6.03 -0.17 -4.91
C LEU A 467 -6.48 -1.40 -4.13
N HIS A 468 -6.26 -1.36 -2.82
CA HIS A 468 -6.70 -2.37 -1.87
C HIS A 468 -8.23 -2.44 -1.83
N CYS A 469 -8.73 -3.66 -1.66
CA CYS A 469 -10.13 -3.95 -1.39
C CYS A 469 -10.35 -4.02 0.13
#